data_AF-A0A075WL76-F1
#
_entry.id   AF-A0A075WL76-F1
#
_cell.length_a   1.000
_cell.length_b   1.000
_cell.length_c   1.000
_cell.angle_alpha   90.00
_cell.angle_beta   90.00
_cell.angle_gamma   90.00
#
_symmetry.space_group_name_H-M   'P 1'
#
loop_
_entity.id
_entity.type
_entity.pdbx_description
1 polymer ?
#
loop_
_entity_poly.entity_id
_entity_poly.type
_entity_poly.pdbx_seq_one_letter_code
_entity_poly.pdbx_strand_id
1 'polypeptide(L)'
;MDEKDRKIISILQQNGKATLSQIAEKMGMSAMGVKKRLDKLEKGKIKLTPLLNVEELGIITAVVAMEVESSDALRKIIEKFRDCPRIIKFFVTTGSYNLFALIYAEDYHSLESITLEKCSLRSQPGIRRYDIFPIQEIFYDSYLDIKVVAEKEREDAPCGVFCGDCYRYESNRCLGCPATKFYRGRL
;
A
#
# COMPACT_ATOMS: atom_id res chain seq x y z
N MET A 1 -5.58 20.91 16.10
CA MET A 1 -4.80 21.43 14.95
C MET A 1 -5.26 22.85 14.79
N ASP A 2 -4.37 23.83 14.82
CA ASP A 2 -4.74 25.25 14.72
C ASP A 2 -4.61 25.78 13.28
N GLU A 3 -4.90 27.06 13.06
CA GLU A 3 -4.84 27.69 11.74
C GLU A 3 -3.43 27.64 11.12
N LYS A 4 -2.39 27.83 11.94
CA LYS A 4 -0.99 27.78 11.49
C LYS A 4 -0.62 26.37 11.04
N ASP A 5 -1.06 25.35 11.78
CA ASP A 5 -0.87 23.96 11.37
C ASP A 5 -1.53 23.67 9.99
N ARG A 6 -2.77 24.15 9.76
CA ARG A 6 -3.47 23.97 8.48
C ARG A 6 -2.72 24.65 7.32
N LYS A 7 -2.18 25.85 7.55
CA LYS A 7 -1.37 26.58 6.55
C LYS A 7 -0.08 25.83 6.20
N ILE A 8 0.60 25.24 7.18
CA ILE A 8 1.79 24.39 6.92
C ILE A 8 1.40 23.21 6.03
N ILE A 9 0.32 22.50 6.35
CA ILE A 9 -0.15 21.35 5.58
C ILE A 9 -0.50 21.75 4.14
N SER A 10 -1.23 22.86 3.98
CA SER A 10 -1.61 23.36 2.65
C SER A 10 -0.39 23.68 1.77
N ILE A 11 0.65 24.30 2.35
CA ILE A 11 1.91 24.57 1.63
C ILE A 11 2.59 23.25 1.22
N LEU A 12 2.64 22.26 2.12
CA LEU A 12 3.25 20.95 1.85
C LEU A 12 2.46 20.12 0.84
N GLN A 13 1.12 20.23 0.81
CA GLN A 13 0.29 19.59 -0.20
C GLN A 13 0.53 20.15 -1.61
N GLN A 14 0.86 21.45 -1.71
CA GLN A 14 1.24 22.07 -2.99
C GLN A 14 2.69 21.75 -3.38
N ASN A 15 3.60 21.70 -2.41
CA ASN A 15 4.99 21.37 -2.62
C ASN A 15 5.56 20.62 -1.41
N GLY A 16 5.58 19.28 -1.51
CA GLY A 16 6.12 18.41 -0.45
C GLY A 16 7.63 18.59 -0.19
N LYS A 17 8.35 19.30 -1.07
CA LYS A 17 9.78 19.62 -0.93
C LYS A 17 10.03 21.02 -0.35
N ALA A 18 8.98 21.75 0.06
CA ALA A 18 9.13 23.09 0.61
C ALA A 18 10.03 23.08 1.87
N THR A 19 11.04 23.95 1.88
CA THR A 19 11.96 24.05 3.02
C THR A 19 11.31 24.76 4.20
N LEU A 20 11.82 24.54 5.41
CA LEU A 20 11.35 25.24 6.62
C LEU A 20 11.42 26.77 6.45
N SER A 21 12.44 27.28 5.76
CA SER A 21 12.59 28.71 5.48
C SER A 21 11.52 29.23 4.53
N GLN A 22 11.21 28.50 3.45
CA GLN A 22 10.14 28.87 2.51
C GLN A 22 8.77 28.89 3.18
N ILE A 23 8.50 27.91 4.04
CA ILE A 23 7.25 27.85 4.81
C ILE A 23 7.20 29.01 5.82
N ALA A 24 8.30 29.28 6.51
CA ALA A 24 8.42 30.36 7.49
C ALA A 24 8.16 31.74 6.89
N GLU A 25 8.75 32.02 5.72
CA GLU A 25 8.56 33.24 4.96
C GLU A 25 7.07 33.44 4.59
N LYS A 26 6.43 32.42 4.01
CA LYS A 26 4.99 32.46 3.65
C LYS A 26 4.08 32.65 4.86
N MET A 27 4.51 32.25 6.05
CA MET A 27 3.70 32.28 7.27
C MET A 27 3.98 33.46 8.18
N GLY A 28 5.01 34.28 7.91
CA GLY A 28 5.48 35.30 8.85
C GLY A 28 5.92 34.70 10.18
N MET A 29 6.59 33.53 10.14
CA MET A 29 7.06 32.80 11.31
C MET A 29 8.58 32.62 11.28
N SER A 30 9.19 32.23 12.40
CA SER A 30 10.56 31.75 12.39
C SER A 30 10.63 30.30 11.88
N ALA A 31 11.72 29.92 11.22
CA ALA A 31 11.95 28.55 10.76
C ALA A 31 11.89 27.51 11.91
N MET A 32 12.42 27.86 13.09
CA MET A 32 12.30 27.04 14.30
C MET A 32 10.86 26.88 14.77
N GLY A 33 10.04 27.92 14.65
CA GLY A 33 8.62 27.87 14.98
C GLY A 33 7.83 26.95 14.04
N VAL A 34 8.15 26.97 12.73
CA VAL A 34 7.60 26.03 11.75
C VAL A 34 8.06 24.61 12.04
N LYS A 35 9.35 24.39 12.28
CA LYS A 35 9.92 23.07 12.61
C LYS A 35 9.18 22.41 13.78
N LYS A 36 9.04 23.11 14.90
CA LYS A 36 8.35 22.59 16.09
C LYS A 36 6.91 22.17 15.81
N ARG A 37 6.22 22.88 14.91
CA ARG A 37 4.86 22.54 14.48
C ARG A 37 4.86 21.34 13.54
N LEU A 38 5.75 21.32 12.56
CA LEU A 38 5.90 20.19 11.63
C LEU A 38 6.22 18.90 12.39
N ASP A 39 7.19 18.92 13.30
CA ASP A 39 7.54 17.76 14.15
C ASP A 39 6.32 17.26 14.96
N LYS A 40 5.43 18.16 15.39
CA LYS A 40 4.19 17.80 16.11
C LYS A 40 3.13 17.21 15.18
N LEU A 41 3.08 17.66 13.92
CA LEU A 41 2.18 17.11 12.90
C LEU A 41 2.65 15.72 12.46
N GLU A 42 3.95 15.52 12.29
CA GLU A 42 4.53 14.23 11.87
C GLU A 42 4.44 13.12 12.92
N LYS A 43 4.13 13.47 14.18
CA LYS A 43 3.82 12.50 15.26
C LYS A 43 2.47 11.78 15.10
N GLY A 44 1.94 11.67 13.88
CA GLY A 44 0.75 10.88 13.57
C GLY A 44 -0.41 11.63 12.94
N LYS A 45 -0.27 12.92 12.60
CA LYS A 45 -1.30 13.66 11.86
C LYS A 45 -1.01 13.76 10.37
N ILE A 46 0.26 13.84 10.01
CA ILE A 46 0.71 13.83 8.61
C ILE A 46 1.87 12.86 8.46
N LYS A 47 2.05 12.37 7.23
CA LYS A 47 3.22 11.61 6.81
C LYS A 47 3.69 12.21 5.49
N LEU A 48 4.95 12.59 5.40
CA LEU A 48 5.59 12.99 4.14
C LEU A 48 6.23 11.73 3.54
N THR A 49 5.71 11.29 2.39
CA THR A 49 6.20 10.10 1.69
C THR A 49 6.14 10.35 0.19
N PRO A 50 7.09 9.82 -0.60
CA PRO A 50 6.90 9.75 -2.03
C PRO A 50 5.68 8.87 -2.35
N LEU A 51 4.91 9.29 -3.34
CA LEU A 51 3.86 8.51 -3.96
C LEU A 51 4.33 8.08 -5.35
N LEU A 52 3.89 6.91 -5.80
CA LEU A 52 4.27 6.33 -7.09
C LEU A 52 3.12 6.49 -8.07
N ASN A 53 3.41 7.03 -9.25
CA ASN A 53 2.43 7.08 -10.35
C ASN A 53 2.26 5.66 -10.90
N VAL A 54 1.11 5.04 -10.68
CA VAL A 54 0.88 3.64 -11.07
C VAL A 54 0.66 3.47 -12.58
N GLU A 55 0.12 4.47 -13.26
CA GLU A 55 -0.14 4.41 -14.71
C GLU A 55 1.14 4.53 -15.52
N GLU A 56 1.99 5.52 -15.19
CA GLU A 56 3.31 5.70 -15.79
C GLU A 56 4.24 4.52 -15.50
N LEU A 57 4.09 3.93 -14.31
CA LEU A 57 4.78 2.70 -13.97
C LEU A 57 4.08 1.46 -14.52
N GLY A 58 3.00 1.53 -15.29
CA GLY A 58 2.29 0.35 -15.82
C GLY A 58 1.96 -0.70 -14.76
N ILE A 59 1.63 -0.26 -13.55
CA ILE A 59 1.22 -1.08 -12.42
C ILE A 59 -0.30 -1.28 -12.51
N ILE A 60 -0.73 -2.53 -12.45
CA ILE A 60 -2.14 -2.90 -12.40
C ILE A 60 -2.59 -2.80 -10.96
N THR A 61 -3.65 -2.04 -10.70
CA THR A 61 -4.28 -1.95 -9.38
C THR A 61 -5.61 -2.68 -9.38
N ALA A 62 -6.01 -3.21 -8.23
CA ALA A 62 -7.29 -3.89 -8.07
C ALA A 62 -7.88 -3.68 -6.68
N VAL A 63 -9.20 -3.59 -6.63
CA VAL A 63 -9.97 -3.65 -5.39
C VAL A 63 -10.39 -5.10 -5.16
N VAL A 64 -10.13 -5.62 -3.98
CA VAL A 64 -10.58 -6.95 -3.54
C VAL A 64 -11.66 -6.74 -2.48
N ALA A 65 -12.84 -7.32 -2.69
CA ALA A 65 -13.93 -7.32 -1.72
C ALA A 65 -14.07 -8.71 -1.09
N MET A 66 -14.10 -8.77 0.24
CA MET A 66 -14.12 -10.01 1.02
C MET A 66 -15.23 -9.99 2.07
N GLU A 67 -15.97 -11.09 2.14
CA GLU A 67 -16.83 -11.37 3.28
C GLU A 67 -16.07 -12.32 4.20
N VAL A 68 -15.69 -11.81 5.37
CA VAL A 68 -14.98 -12.57 6.39
C VAL A 68 -15.96 -12.99 7.48
N GLU A 69 -15.95 -14.27 7.84
CA GLU A 69 -16.99 -14.90 8.66
C GLU A 69 -17.07 -14.41 10.12
N SER A 70 -15.96 -13.90 10.65
CA SER A 70 -15.85 -13.51 12.05
C SER A 70 -14.80 -12.42 12.24
N SER A 71 -14.91 -11.68 13.35
CA SER A 71 -13.93 -10.68 13.75
C SER A 71 -12.55 -11.28 14.05
N ASP A 72 -12.50 -12.53 14.51
CA ASP A 72 -11.24 -13.24 14.75
C ASP A 72 -10.51 -13.58 13.45
N ALA A 73 -11.24 -14.14 12.47
CA ALA A 73 -10.69 -14.40 11.13
C ALA A 73 -10.20 -13.11 10.47
N LEU A 74 -10.97 -12.02 10.58
CA LEU A 74 -10.58 -10.70 10.07
C LEU A 74 -9.26 -10.23 10.68
N ARG A 75 -9.12 -10.28 12.01
CA ARG A 75 -7.87 -9.88 12.69
C ARG A 75 -6.68 -10.72 12.24
N LYS A 76 -6.85 -12.03 12.10
CA LYS A 76 -5.80 -12.94 11.61
C LYS A 76 -5.36 -12.61 10.19
N ILE A 77 -6.30 -12.28 9.30
CA ILE A 77 -5.99 -11.87 7.92
C ILE A 77 -5.20 -10.55 7.94
N ILE A 78 -5.65 -9.54 8.67
CA ILE A 78 -4.95 -8.24 8.77
C ILE A 78 -3.53 -8.42 9.33
N GLU A 79 -3.36 -9.23 10.38
CA GLU A 79 -2.05 -9.49 10.98
C GLU A 79 -1.11 -10.18 10.00
N LYS A 80 -1.57 -11.26 9.35
CA LYS A 80 -0.77 -12.05 8.40
C LYS A 80 -0.27 -11.23 7.22
N PHE A 81 -1.03 -10.24 6.78
CA PHE A 81 -0.71 -9.43 5.61
C PHE A 81 -0.21 -8.02 5.96
N ARG A 82 0.02 -7.70 7.25
CA ARG A 82 0.46 -6.36 7.70
C ARG A 82 1.67 -5.84 6.93
N ASP A 83 2.63 -6.71 6.66
CA ASP A 83 3.89 -6.36 5.98
C ASP A 83 3.93 -6.73 4.50
N CYS A 84 2.80 -7.17 3.93
CA CYS A 84 2.72 -7.54 2.52
C CYS A 84 2.94 -6.32 1.63
N PRO A 85 3.98 -6.30 0.78
CA PRO A 85 4.29 -5.13 -0.04
C PRO A 85 3.24 -4.89 -1.15
N ARG A 86 2.42 -5.89 -1.49
CA ARG A 86 1.40 -5.81 -2.55
C ARG A 86 0.04 -5.27 -2.10
N ILE A 87 -0.16 -5.12 -0.79
CA ILE A 87 -1.39 -4.53 -0.25
C ILE A 87 -1.09 -3.08 0.07
N ILE A 88 -1.73 -2.19 -0.67
CA ILE A 88 -1.62 -0.74 -0.48
C ILE A 88 -2.41 -0.35 0.78
N LYS A 89 -3.67 -0.83 0.87
CA LYS A 89 -4.56 -0.58 2.01
C LYS A 89 -5.50 -1.75 2.25
N PHE A 90 -5.91 -1.88 3.51
CA PHE A 90 -7.13 -2.58 3.89
C PHE A 90 -8.18 -1.57 4.38
N PHE A 91 -9.45 -1.90 4.18
CA PHE A 91 -10.59 -1.15 4.69
C PHE A 91 -11.60 -2.11 5.30
N VAL A 92 -11.94 -1.92 6.57
CA VAL A 92 -13.08 -2.62 7.18
C VAL A 92 -14.32 -1.78 6.91
N THR A 93 -15.38 -2.42 6.42
CA THR A 93 -16.61 -1.72 6.08
C THR A 93 -17.82 -2.41 6.70
N THR A 94 -18.90 -1.67 6.79
CA THR A 94 -20.22 -2.20 7.15
C THR A 94 -20.97 -2.48 5.84
N GLY A 95 -21.23 -3.75 5.54
CA GLY A 95 -21.91 -4.16 4.32
C GLY A 95 -21.85 -5.67 4.11
N SER A 96 -22.30 -6.14 2.94
CA SER A 96 -22.22 -7.57 2.57
C SER A 96 -20.77 -8.06 2.44
N TYR A 97 -19.87 -7.18 2.01
CA TYR A 97 -18.43 -7.35 2.15
C TYR A 97 -18.00 -6.53 3.36
N ASN A 98 -17.24 -7.14 4.28
CA ASN A 98 -16.81 -6.49 5.52
C ASN A 98 -15.30 -6.19 5.55
N LEU A 99 -14.57 -6.62 4.52
CA LEU A 99 -13.16 -6.30 4.33
C LEU A 99 -12.89 -6.00 2.85
N PHE A 100 -12.20 -4.90 2.59
CA PHE A 100 -11.69 -4.54 1.27
C PHE A 100 -10.18 -4.42 1.32
N ALA A 101 -9.51 -4.75 0.21
CA ALA A 101 -8.09 -4.47 0.02
C ALA A 101 -7.87 -3.74 -1.31
N LEU A 102 -7.05 -2.69 -1.29
CA LEU A 102 -6.46 -2.13 -2.50
C LEU A 102 -5.10 -2.80 -2.70
N ILE A 103 -4.94 -3.49 -3.82
CA ILE A 103 -3.73 -4.25 -4.14
C ILE A 103 -3.13 -3.76 -5.46
N TYR A 104 -1.88 -4.15 -5.72
CA TYR A 104 -1.27 -4.01 -7.04
C TYR A 104 -0.52 -5.26 -7.50
N ALA A 105 -0.31 -5.33 -8.80
CA ALA A 105 0.58 -6.25 -9.50
C ALA A 105 1.24 -5.52 -10.68
N GLU A 106 2.40 -5.99 -11.13
CA GLU A 106 3.09 -5.39 -12.28
C GLU A 106 2.67 -5.98 -13.62
N ASP A 107 1.97 -7.11 -13.59
CA ASP A 107 1.45 -7.79 -14.77
C ASP A 107 0.23 -8.65 -14.41
N TYR A 108 -0.55 -9.05 -15.41
CA TYR A 108 -1.77 -9.84 -15.22
C TYR A 108 -1.53 -11.25 -14.68
N HIS A 109 -0.41 -11.89 -15.02
CA HIS A 109 -0.08 -13.21 -14.48
C HIS A 109 0.26 -13.14 -12.98
N SER A 110 0.97 -12.09 -12.57
CA SER A 110 1.23 -11.78 -11.16
C SER A 110 -0.06 -11.44 -10.42
N LEU A 111 -0.97 -10.66 -11.02
CA LEU A 111 -2.29 -10.40 -10.45
C LEU A 111 -3.08 -11.70 -10.25
N GLU A 112 -3.13 -12.55 -11.28
CA GLU A 112 -3.76 -13.86 -11.20
C GLU A 112 -3.14 -14.71 -10.08
N SER A 113 -1.80 -14.74 -9.99
CA SER A 113 -1.08 -15.48 -8.96
C SER A 113 -1.48 -15.07 -7.54
N ILE A 114 -1.54 -13.76 -7.26
CA ILE A 114 -1.93 -13.25 -5.93
C ILE A 114 -3.43 -13.38 -5.65
N THR A 115 -4.22 -13.90 -6.59
CA THR A 115 -5.67 -14.17 -6.42
C THR A 115 -6.01 -15.65 -6.31
N LEU A 116 -5.13 -16.54 -6.80
CA LEU A 116 -5.40 -17.98 -6.87
C LEU A 116 -4.50 -18.82 -5.96
N GLU A 117 -3.27 -18.38 -5.69
CA GLU A 117 -2.26 -19.21 -5.03
C GLU A 117 -2.26 -19.10 -3.49
N LYS A 118 -1.34 -19.83 -2.85
CA LYS A 118 -1.13 -19.84 -1.39
C LYS A 118 -0.94 -18.45 -0.79
N CYS A 119 -0.34 -17.52 -1.54
CA CYS A 119 -0.12 -16.13 -1.11
C CYS A 119 -1.36 -15.25 -1.26
N SER A 120 -2.45 -15.77 -1.83
CA SER A 120 -3.67 -15.02 -2.05
C SER A 120 -4.44 -14.75 -0.77
N LEU A 121 -5.09 -13.59 -0.73
CA LEU A 121 -6.14 -13.30 0.23
C LEU A 121 -7.26 -14.35 0.15
N ARG A 122 -7.68 -14.79 -1.06
CA ARG A 122 -8.75 -15.80 -1.25
C ARG A 122 -8.53 -17.08 -0.45
N SER A 123 -7.28 -17.50 -0.31
CA SER A 123 -6.89 -18.76 0.34
C SER A 123 -6.89 -18.68 1.86
N GLN A 124 -7.28 -17.55 2.46
CA GLN A 124 -7.27 -17.40 3.91
C GLN A 124 -8.49 -18.02 4.59
N PRO A 125 -8.30 -18.70 5.74
CA PRO A 125 -9.40 -19.23 6.53
C PRO A 125 -10.42 -18.15 6.90
N GLY A 126 -11.70 -18.48 6.78
CA GLY A 126 -12.82 -17.62 7.14
C GLY A 126 -13.27 -16.64 6.07
N ILE A 127 -12.67 -16.65 4.87
CA ILE A 127 -13.25 -15.94 3.72
C ILE A 127 -14.39 -16.76 3.12
N ARG A 128 -15.59 -16.16 3.09
CA ARG A 128 -16.81 -16.74 2.53
C ARG A 128 -17.07 -16.32 1.10
N ARG A 129 -16.84 -15.04 0.79
CA ARG A 129 -16.92 -14.46 -0.55
C ARG A 129 -15.68 -13.67 -0.85
N TYR A 130 -15.24 -13.74 -2.11
CA TYR A 130 -14.07 -13.08 -2.62
C TYR A 130 -14.33 -12.63 -4.04
N ASP A 131 -14.36 -11.32 -4.25
CA ASP A 131 -14.45 -10.71 -5.56
C ASP A 131 -13.24 -9.80 -5.78
N ILE A 132 -12.76 -9.76 -7.03
CA ILE A 132 -11.68 -8.87 -7.44
C ILE A 132 -12.16 -7.99 -8.60
N PHE A 133 -11.82 -6.71 -8.50
CA PHE A 133 -12.17 -5.68 -9.46
C PHE A 133 -10.87 -4.99 -9.90
N PRO A 134 -10.21 -5.49 -10.97
CA PRO A 134 -9.10 -4.77 -11.59
C PRO A 134 -9.57 -3.39 -12.07
N ILE A 135 -8.87 -2.35 -11.63
CA ILE A 135 -9.21 -0.96 -11.96
C ILE A 135 -8.83 -0.71 -13.42
N GLN A 136 -9.79 -0.23 -14.21
CA GLN A 136 -9.60 0.05 -15.64
C GLN A 136 -9.07 1.46 -15.89
N GLU A 137 -9.59 2.45 -15.16
CA GLU A 137 -9.28 3.88 -15.34
C GLU A 137 -9.31 4.57 -13.99
N ILE A 138 -8.36 5.48 -13.75
CA ILE A 138 -8.27 6.30 -12.54
C ILE A 138 -8.54 7.76 -12.95
N PHE A 139 -9.60 8.35 -12.39
CA PHE A 139 -9.85 9.78 -12.54
C PHE A 139 -9.09 10.58 -11.46
N TYR A 140 -8.67 11.81 -11.80
CA TYR A 140 -7.88 12.74 -10.98
C TYR A 140 -6.37 12.46 -10.95
N ASP A 141 -5.83 11.86 -9.89
CA ASP A 141 -4.41 11.53 -9.80
C ASP A 141 -4.18 10.03 -9.55
N SER A 142 -3.16 9.47 -10.21
CA SER A 142 -2.81 8.05 -10.17
C SER A 142 -1.63 7.75 -9.24
N TYR A 143 -1.40 8.61 -8.24
CA TYR A 143 -0.28 8.48 -7.30
C TYR A 143 -0.70 7.69 -6.05
N LEU A 144 -0.09 6.52 -5.81
CA LEU A 144 -0.39 5.65 -4.67
C LEU A 144 0.82 5.45 -3.74
N ASP A 145 0.56 5.20 -2.46
CA ASP A 145 1.59 4.93 -1.44
C ASP A 145 2.06 3.48 -1.47
N ILE A 146 2.65 3.07 -2.60
CA ILE A 146 3.22 1.72 -2.78
C ILE A 146 4.52 1.58 -2.00
N LYS A 147 4.64 0.48 -1.24
CA LYS A 147 5.87 0.11 -0.52
C LYS A 147 6.87 -0.54 -1.48
N VAL A 148 7.89 0.21 -1.86
CA VAL A 148 9.06 -0.26 -2.60
C VAL A 148 10.02 -0.96 -1.65
N VAL A 149 10.53 -2.14 -2.01
CA VAL A 149 11.46 -2.91 -1.18
C VAL A 149 12.80 -3.00 -1.91
N ALA A 150 13.73 -2.11 -1.55
CA ALA A 150 15.04 -2.04 -2.18
C ALA A 150 15.90 -3.27 -1.87
N GLU A 151 15.91 -3.73 -0.61
CA GLU A 151 16.71 -4.85 -0.14
C GLU A 151 15.87 -6.13 -0.09
N LYS A 152 16.18 -7.07 -0.98
CA LYS A 152 15.40 -8.30 -1.22
C LYS A 152 16.05 -9.51 -0.58
N GLU A 153 16.33 -9.44 0.71
CA GLU A 153 17.13 -10.46 1.40
C GLU A 153 16.29 -11.63 1.94
N ARG A 154 14.97 -11.45 2.08
CA ARG A 154 14.11 -12.48 2.68
C ARG A 154 13.98 -13.70 1.76
N GLU A 155 14.01 -14.88 2.37
CA GLU A 155 13.64 -16.12 1.67
C GLU A 155 12.12 -16.26 1.60
N ASP A 156 11.45 -16.11 2.76
CA ASP A 156 9.99 -16.16 2.87
C ASP A 156 9.34 -14.81 2.69
N ALA A 157 8.18 -14.80 2.03
CA ALA A 157 7.35 -13.62 1.96
C ALA A 157 6.79 -13.27 3.36
N PRO A 158 6.48 -11.99 3.65
CA PRO A 158 5.91 -11.59 4.94
C PRO A 158 4.64 -12.34 5.35
N CYS A 159 3.87 -12.84 4.38
CA CYS A 159 2.69 -13.67 4.63
C CYS A 159 3.00 -15.15 4.97
N GLY A 160 4.29 -15.52 5.12
CA GLY A 160 4.77 -16.86 5.43
C GLY A 160 4.82 -17.82 4.24
N VAL A 161 4.71 -17.31 3.00
CA VAL A 161 4.77 -18.12 1.78
C VAL A 161 6.17 -18.08 1.19
N PHE A 162 6.78 -19.24 1.03
CA PHE A 162 7.98 -19.41 0.24
C PHE A 162 7.63 -19.32 -1.24
N CYS A 163 8.28 -18.42 -1.98
CA CYS A 163 7.99 -18.25 -3.42
C CYS A 163 8.74 -19.27 -4.28
N GLY A 164 9.88 -19.78 -3.81
CA GLY A 164 10.79 -20.59 -4.62
C GLY A 164 10.24 -21.95 -5.04
N ASP A 165 9.23 -22.50 -4.35
CA ASP A 165 8.56 -23.79 -4.64
C ASP A 165 7.14 -23.60 -5.18
N CYS A 166 6.74 -22.36 -5.48
CA CYS A 166 5.41 -22.08 -5.98
C CYS A 166 5.32 -22.40 -7.48
N TYR A 167 4.39 -23.27 -7.86
CA TYR A 167 4.17 -23.68 -9.25
C TYR A 167 4.08 -22.50 -10.24
N ARG A 168 3.37 -21.43 -9.87
CA ARG A 168 3.24 -20.23 -10.72
C ARG A 168 4.53 -19.43 -10.83
N TYR A 169 5.37 -19.45 -9.81
CA TYR A 169 6.70 -18.84 -9.86
C TYR A 169 7.65 -19.66 -10.75
N GLU A 170 7.70 -20.97 -10.57
CA GLU A 170 8.52 -21.88 -11.38
C GLU A 170 8.15 -21.85 -12.86
N SER A 171 6.86 -21.74 -13.17
CA SER A 171 6.34 -21.62 -14.54
C SER A 171 6.44 -20.20 -15.14
N ASN A 172 7.16 -19.28 -14.50
CA ASN A 172 7.33 -17.89 -14.95
C ASN A 172 6.02 -17.10 -15.09
N ARG A 173 4.96 -17.48 -14.36
CA ARG A 173 3.66 -16.79 -14.31
C ARG A 173 3.47 -15.93 -13.07
N CYS A 174 4.51 -15.77 -12.25
CA CYS A 174 4.50 -14.91 -11.09
C CYS A 174 5.88 -14.28 -10.94
N LEU A 175 5.94 -12.98 -10.69
CA LEU A 175 7.20 -12.30 -10.44
C LEU A 175 7.79 -12.59 -9.05
N GLY A 176 7.17 -13.42 -8.21
CA GLY A 176 7.60 -13.62 -6.80
C GLY A 176 7.19 -12.45 -5.90
N CYS A 177 7.34 -12.54 -4.59
CA CYS A 177 6.94 -11.47 -3.66
C CYS A 177 7.96 -10.33 -3.65
N PRO A 178 7.59 -9.04 -3.82
CA PRO A 178 8.53 -7.91 -3.83
C PRO A 178 9.48 -7.83 -2.62
N ALA A 179 9.11 -8.46 -1.50
CA ALA A 179 9.92 -8.50 -0.29
C ALA A 179 10.98 -9.62 -0.24
N THR A 180 11.11 -10.45 -1.27
CA THR A 180 11.96 -11.66 -1.24
C THR A 180 13.01 -11.70 -2.35
N LYS A 181 14.06 -12.49 -2.14
CA LYS A 181 15.14 -12.72 -3.12
C LYS A 181 14.67 -13.38 -4.43
N PHE A 182 13.48 -13.95 -4.43
CA PHE A 182 12.85 -14.58 -5.59
C PHE A 182 12.14 -13.58 -6.49
N TYR A 183 12.10 -12.30 -6.13
CA TYR A 183 11.36 -11.33 -6.91
C TYR A 183 12.07 -10.93 -8.20
N ARG A 184 11.34 -10.95 -9.31
CA ARG A 184 11.82 -10.69 -10.68
C ARG A 184 11.22 -9.43 -11.31
N GLY A 185 10.42 -8.69 -10.55
CA GLY A 185 9.86 -7.40 -10.99
C GLY A 185 10.80 -6.22 -10.73
N ARG A 186 10.27 -5.02 -10.93
CA ARG A 186 11.01 -3.74 -10.93
C ARG A 186 10.84 -2.88 -9.67
N LEU A 187 9.99 -3.27 -8.72
CA LEU A 187 9.71 -2.53 -7.48
C LEU A 187 10.56 -2.99 -6.27
#